data_AF-A0A135UJI3-F1
#
_entry.id   AF-A0A135UJI3-F1
#
_cell.length_a   1.000
_cell.length_b   1.000
_cell.length_c   1.000
_cell.angle_alpha   90.00
_cell.angle_beta   90.00
_cell.angle_gamma   90.00
#
_symmetry.space_group_name_H-M   'P 1'
#
loop_
_entity.id
_entity.type
_entity.pdbx_description
1 polymer ?
#
loop_
_entity_poly.entity_id
_entity_poly.type
_entity_poly.pdbx_seq_one_letter_code
_entity_poly.pdbx_strand_id
1 'polypeptide(L)'
;MLSFQFLYRLVPTMGTFTSLLRGRVEFESGCQQQQQHHHQQEKNKKKTTPKVDVYNLHPAGWESDSEDEYHRLCTLDYCSGTIYCAYALFFKLEPGADKRRIVEVLKQGLEITLSQCRRLCGTLREDPDGGSGLCFHKRREDTVEFHVQWLDGSNKSHNDDGEDGAADREDGGDEKYPSYADFERQHFSTRAFGPDLNLWCVPPMTPAEKPANRPENNPKAASFKASFIPGDGLVLMMMHHHLANDVNGWAGEMRQLAQNCAAIWAASASGADADADVAAAGGGSGGNFGCGGDATSTAAAAAAPPELPPWDPACLDLSRVTVADPPADQLVDGPPRPSRHPEQRAASRLLFHIPRSKLLELKRLATPAPAADGSASSDSGCGSSDHWISSYDALNAYLWRVLLKHKARLHKSDPEALVEWVEAVDVRRRLCDASGKPMPARTQGNVIAVAIASRSTHVVPQFTIRDVVEDAPFTKLAWYIRQLTNSITPPTIDAMLSGIARVRNKLTLYAGSDVFPPTTLLVTDWRDADPYTADFGFGRPSGFRCPWDSVTGGLVVVYPPRPARMSPGGDDEGNEISLAVEKELVWDLLADPEWNRVFEFRGVEVEDE
;
A
#
# COMPACT_ATOMS: atom_id res chain seq x y z
N MET A 1 -1.15 -21.17 53.45
CA MET A 1 -1.87 -22.24 54.17
C MET A 1 -3.31 -22.23 53.69
N LEU A 2 -3.75 -23.34 53.07
CA LEU A 2 -5.09 -23.99 53.15
C LEU A 2 -6.35 -23.08 53.03
N SER A 3 -7.38 -23.36 52.23
CA SER A 3 -7.78 -24.60 51.56
C SER A 3 -8.88 -24.31 50.52
N PHE A 4 -8.91 -25.17 49.51
CA PHE A 4 -9.93 -25.35 48.49
C PHE A 4 -11.20 -26.05 49.05
N GLN A 5 -12.33 -25.86 48.33
CA GLN A 5 -13.49 -26.76 48.09
C GLN A 5 -14.86 -26.57 48.82
N PHE A 6 -15.90 -26.80 47.98
CA PHE A 6 -17.37 -26.96 48.17
C PHE A 6 -18.22 -25.67 48.26
N LEU A 7 -19.28 -25.41 47.46
CA LEU A 7 -20.28 -26.32 46.87
C LEU A 7 -21.04 -25.63 45.69
N TYR A 8 -21.14 -26.29 44.53
CA TYR A 8 -22.05 -25.98 43.41
C TYR A 8 -23.16 -27.05 43.38
N ARG A 9 -24.45 -26.67 43.39
CA ARG A 9 -25.59 -27.47 42.83
C ARG A 9 -26.84 -26.60 42.59
N LEU A 10 -27.19 -26.38 41.30
CA LEU A 10 -28.52 -26.57 40.66
C LEU A 10 -28.57 -25.96 39.22
N VAL A 11 -28.20 -26.79 38.22
CA VAL A 11 -28.64 -27.03 36.80
C VAL A 11 -29.80 -26.16 36.20
N PRO A 12 -29.98 -25.97 34.85
CA PRO A 12 -29.07 -25.71 33.70
C PRO A 12 -29.56 -24.59 32.72
N THR A 13 -28.65 -23.97 31.95
CA THR A 13 -28.79 -23.63 30.51
C THR A 13 -27.53 -22.88 30.02
N MET A 14 -26.48 -23.61 29.62
CA MET A 14 -25.36 -23.02 28.88
C MET A 14 -24.72 -24.08 27.96
N GLY A 15 -25.06 -24.01 26.68
CA GLY A 15 -24.45 -24.81 25.60
C GLY A 15 -23.46 -24.02 24.73
N THR A 16 -23.23 -22.74 25.00
CA THR A 16 -22.46 -21.84 24.11
C THR A 16 -21.22 -21.19 24.72
N PHE A 17 -21.02 -21.29 26.05
CA PHE A 17 -19.88 -20.64 26.72
C PHE A 17 -18.60 -21.51 26.80
N THR A 18 -18.72 -22.83 26.65
CA THR A 18 -17.59 -23.76 26.76
C THR A 18 -16.70 -23.80 25.52
N SER A 19 -17.21 -23.34 24.37
CA SER A 19 -16.45 -23.23 23.12
C SER A 19 -15.43 -22.07 23.16
N LEU A 20 -15.84 -20.90 23.66
CA LEU A 20 -15.00 -19.69 23.76
C LEU A 20 -13.87 -19.82 24.79
N LEU A 21 -14.13 -20.46 25.94
CA LEU A 21 -13.11 -20.67 26.96
C LEU A 21 -12.09 -21.75 26.56
N ARG A 22 -12.50 -22.74 25.75
CA ARG A 22 -11.59 -23.74 25.18
C ARG A 22 -10.70 -23.12 24.10
N GLY A 23 -11.25 -22.23 23.26
CA GLY A 23 -10.48 -21.43 22.31
C GLY A 23 -9.42 -20.54 22.97
N ARG A 24 -9.71 -19.94 24.13
CA ARG A 24 -8.76 -19.10 24.88
C ARG A 24 -7.55 -19.89 25.41
N VAL A 25 -7.78 -21.08 25.96
CA VAL A 25 -6.71 -21.93 26.51
C VAL A 25 -5.89 -22.60 25.41
N GLU A 26 -6.54 -23.05 24.32
CA GLU A 26 -5.85 -23.62 23.15
C GLU A 26 -5.08 -22.54 22.36
N PHE A 27 -5.54 -21.28 22.35
CA PHE A 27 -4.82 -20.14 21.75
C PHE A 27 -3.63 -19.67 22.58
N GLU A 28 -3.78 -19.49 23.90
CA GLU A 28 -2.68 -19.07 24.79
C GLU A 28 -1.62 -20.17 24.92
N SER A 29 -2.04 -21.44 25.05
CA SER A 29 -1.12 -22.60 25.09
C SER A 29 -0.49 -22.87 23.73
N GLY A 30 -1.22 -22.69 22.63
CA GLY A 30 -0.70 -22.82 21.27
C GLY A 30 0.34 -21.75 20.95
N CYS A 31 0.05 -20.48 21.29
CA CYS A 31 0.96 -19.37 21.04
C CYS A 31 2.24 -19.47 21.89
N GLN A 32 2.13 -19.85 23.17
CA GLN A 32 3.30 -20.00 24.06
C GLN A 32 4.13 -21.26 23.76
N GLN A 33 3.52 -22.41 23.45
CA GLN A 33 4.29 -23.61 23.06
C GLN A 33 4.95 -23.45 21.69
N GLN A 34 4.30 -22.79 20.72
CA GLN A 34 4.88 -22.55 19.40
C GLN A 34 6.04 -21.54 19.47
N GLN A 35 5.95 -20.53 20.33
CA GLN A 35 7.06 -19.59 20.61
C GLN A 35 8.23 -20.27 21.35
N GLN A 36 7.98 -21.12 22.36
CA GLN A 36 9.04 -21.79 23.11
C GLN A 36 9.72 -22.93 22.33
N HIS A 37 8.98 -23.69 21.51
CA HIS A 37 9.59 -24.71 20.64
C HIS A 37 10.43 -24.09 19.51
N HIS A 38 10.02 -22.95 18.94
CA HIS A 38 10.84 -22.25 17.94
C HIS A 38 12.11 -21.66 18.54
N HIS A 39 12.02 -21.02 19.72
CA HIS A 39 13.18 -20.37 20.34
C HIS A 39 14.27 -21.35 20.81
N GLN A 40 13.93 -22.63 21.00
CA GLN A 40 14.89 -23.64 21.45
C GLN A 40 15.43 -24.55 20.33
N GLN A 41 14.80 -24.55 19.14
CA GLN A 41 15.29 -25.30 17.96
C GLN A 41 16.04 -24.46 16.91
N GLU A 42 15.96 -23.13 16.94
CA GLU A 42 16.63 -22.27 15.94
C GLU A 42 18.11 -21.94 16.24
N LYS A 43 18.68 -22.42 17.34
CA LYS A 43 20.02 -22.00 17.76
C LYS A 43 21.21 -22.60 17.00
N ASN A 44 21.03 -23.40 15.94
CA ASN A 44 22.17 -23.91 15.16
C ASN A 44 21.87 -24.39 13.72
N LYS A 45 20.83 -23.88 13.05
CA LYS A 45 20.68 -24.10 11.60
C LYS A 45 21.28 -22.91 10.85
N LYS A 46 22.33 -23.17 10.07
CA LYS A 46 22.93 -22.21 9.13
C LYS A 46 21.85 -21.87 8.09
N LYS A 47 21.12 -20.78 8.29
CA LYS A 47 20.07 -20.32 7.37
C LYS A 47 20.74 -19.95 6.06
N THR A 48 20.56 -20.75 5.01
CA THR A 48 21.11 -20.45 3.69
C THR A 48 20.35 -19.27 3.12
N THR A 49 21.01 -18.13 2.97
CA THR A 49 20.41 -16.93 2.39
C THR A 49 19.99 -17.24 0.95
N PRO A 50 18.74 -16.96 0.54
CA PRO A 50 18.30 -17.21 -0.83
C PRO A 50 19.15 -16.41 -1.81
N LYS A 51 19.46 -17.01 -2.96
CA LYS A 51 20.19 -16.32 -4.03
C LYS A 51 19.36 -15.14 -4.55
N VAL A 52 19.99 -13.99 -4.62
CA VAL A 52 19.42 -12.74 -5.15
C VAL A 52 20.35 -12.21 -6.23
N ASP A 53 19.82 -12.01 -7.42
CA ASP A 53 20.50 -11.32 -8.50
C ASP A 53 20.16 -9.82 -8.38
N VAL A 54 21.17 -8.95 -8.37
CA VAL A 54 20.99 -7.50 -8.20
C VAL A 54 21.36 -6.79 -9.48
N TYR A 55 20.43 -6.00 -10.01
CA TYR A 55 20.61 -5.19 -11.19
C TYR A 55 20.56 -3.71 -10.80
N ASN A 56 21.58 -2.95 -11.19
CA ASN A 56 21.60 -1.50 -11.04
C ASN A 56 21.07 -0.90 -12.34
N LEU A 57 19.80 -0.50 -12.34
CA LEU A 57 19.12 -0.03 -13.55
C LEU A 57 19.34 1.47 -13.71
N HIS A 58 19.80 1.87 -14.90
CA HIS A 58 19.80 3.27 -15.30
C HIS A 58 18.48 3.62 -16.01
N PRO A 59 18.02 4.88 -15.96
CA PRO A 59 17.00 5.36 -16.88
C PRO A 59 17.39 5.09 -18.34
N ALA A 60 16.43 4.73 -19.18
CA ALA A 60 16.68 4.64 -20.62
C ALA A 60 17.17 5.99 -21.17
N GLY A 61 18.31 5.98 -21.88
CA GLY A 61 18.94 7.19 -22.46
C GLY A 61 19.77 8.02 -21.48
N TRP A 62 20.09 7.47 -20.30
CA TRP A 62 20.80 8.17 -19.22
C TRP A 62 22.16 8.74 -19.63
N GLU A 63 22.83 8.17 -20.64
CA GLU A 63 24.14 8.62 -21.12
C GLU A 63 24.09 10.07 -21.64
N SER A 64 22.91 10.54 -22.02
CA SER A 64 22.64 11.90 -22.49
C SER A 64 22.13 12.85 -21.40
N ASP A 65 21.93 12.35 -20.17
CA ASP A 65 21.44 13.14 -19.05
C ASP A 65 22.47 14.18 -18.60
N SER A 66 21.99 15.25 -17.96
CA SER A 66 22.87 16.19 -17.25
C SER A 66 23.58 15.50 -16.09
N GLU A 67 24.75 16.03 -15.71
CA GLU A 67 25.51 15.52 -14.56
C GLU A 67 24.66 15.50 -13.28
N ASP A 68 23.86 16.54 -13.08
CA ASP A 68 22.97 16.71 -11.94
C ASP A 68 21.56 17.11 -12.39
N GLU A 69 20.57 16.54 -11.73
CA GLU A 69 19.14 16.89 -11.80
C GLU A 69 18.58 17.03 -10.40
N TYR A 70 17.89 18.14 -10.14
CA TYR A 70 17.29 18.44 -8.85
C TYR A 70 15.77 18.46 -9.00
N HIS A 71 15.11 17.47 -8.43
CA HIS A 71 13.65 17.37 -8.41
C HIS A 71 13.13 17.86 -7.06
N ARG A 72 12.87 19.16 -6.97
CA ARG A 72 12.37 19.81 -5.76
C ARG A 72 11.08 19.15 -5.28
N LEU A 73 10.96 18.94 -3.97
CA LEU A 73 9.70 18.53 -3.35
C LEU A 73 8.66 19.62 -3.47
N CYS A 74 7.43 19.25 -3.81
CA CYS A 74 6.30 20.17 -3.80
C CYS A 74 5.90 20.51 -2.35
N THR A 75 5.10 21.55 -2.18
CA THR A 75 4.71 22.03 -0.85
C THR A 75 3.90 20.98 -0.08
N LEU A 76 3.10 20.14 -0.76
CA LEU A 76 2.34 19.05 -0.12
C LEU A 76 3.20 17.86 0.30
N ASP A 77 4.37 17.64 -0.30
CA ASP A 77 5.22 16.49 0.07
C ASP A 77 5.58 16.54 1.55
N TYR A 78 5.82 17.72 2.12
CA TYR A 78 6.13 17.91 3.54
C TYR A 78 5.00 17.58 4.52
N CYS A 79 3.77 17.36 4.02
CA CYS A 79 2.66 16.87 4.83
C CYS A 79 2.62 15.33 4.93
N SER A 80 3.52 14.64 4.23
CA SER A 80 3.64 13.18 4.23
C SER A 80 4.74 12.71 5.18
N GLY A 81 4.65 11.45 5.59
CA GLY A 81 5.63 10.86 6.50
C GLY A 81 7.00 10.70 5.84
N THR A 82 8.06 10.86 6.63
CA THR A 82 9.41 10.39 6.24
C THR A 82 9.49 8.89 6.49
N ILE A 83 8.78 8.12 5.66
CA ILE A 83 8.70 6.67 5.74
C ILE A 83 8.96 6.05 4.37
N TYR A 84 9.36 4.77 4.38
CA TYR A 84 9.23 3.95 3.18
C TYR A 84 7.84 3.34 3.13
N CYS A 85 7.23 3.37 1.96
CA CYS A 85 6.07 2.57 1.61
C CYS A 85 6.53 1.40 0.76
N ALA A 86 5.97 0.22 0.99
CA ALA A 86 6.18 -0.95 0.14
C ALA A 86 4.82 -1.44 -0.37
N TYR A 87 4.72 -1.62 -1.68
CA TYR A 87 3.50 -2.06 -2.34
C TYR A 87 3.78 -3.42 -3.01
N ALA A 88 3.16 -4.47 -2.47
CA ALA A 88 3.31 -5.82 -2.99
C ALA A 88 2.20 -6.14 -3.99
N LEU A 89 2.60 -6.42 -5.23
CA LEU A 89 1.74 -6.93 -6.30
C LEU A 89 1.97 -8.44 -6.44
N PHE A 90 0.91 -9.22 -6.35
CA PHE A 90 0.96 -10.67 -6.48
C PHE A 90 0.46 -11.09 -7.85
N PHE A 91 1.20 -11.95 -8.54
CA PHE A 91 0.83 -12.50 -9.83
C PHE A 91 0.77 -14.02 -9.73
N LYS A 92 -0.31 -14.59 -10.27
CA LYS A 92 -0.35 -16.01 -10.62
C LYS A 92 0.11 -16.16 -12.06
N LEU A 93 1.26 -16.76 -12.25
CA LEU A 93 1.85 -17.00 -13.57
C LEU A 93 1.24 -18.25 -14.19
N GLU A 94 1.27 -18.32 -15.52
CA GLU A 94 0.92 -19.54 -16.24
C GLU A 94 1.95 -20.66 -15.92
N PRO A 95 1.51 -21.93 -15.82
CA PRO A 95 2.43 -23.05 -15.62
C PRO A 95 3.53 -23.07 -16.69
N GLY A 96 4.79 -23.10 -16.25
CA GLY A 96 5.94 -23.08 -17.16
C GLY A 96 6.23 -21.72 -17.80
N ALA A 97 5.65 -20.63 -17.29
CA ALA A 97 5.99 -19.27 -17.73
C ALA A 97 7.51 -19.03 -17.72
N ASP A 98 8.00 -18.36 -18.77
CA ASP A 98 9.41 -17.99 -18.88
C ASP A 98 9.76 -16.87 -17.90
N LYS A 99 10.20 -17.26 -16.71
CA LYS A 99 10.58 -16.35 -15.63
C LYS A 99 11.76 -15.46 -15.99
N ARG A 100 12.68 -15.93 -16.84
CA ARG A 100 13.82 -15.11 -17.31
C ARG A 100 13.34 -14.02 -18.25
N ARG A 101 12.41 -14.34 -19.15
CA ARG A 101 11.75 -13.33 -19.99
C ARG A 101 11.00 -12.30 -19.14
N ILE A 102 10.29 -12.73 -18.10
CA ILE A 102 9.61 -11.81 -17.16
C ILE A 102 10.63 -10.85 -16.52
N VAL A 103 11.78 -11.36 -16.07
CA VAL A 103 12.86 -10.53 -15.51
C VAL A 103 13.36 -9.50 -16.53
N GLU A 104 13.63 -9.90 -17.77
CA GLU A 104 14.10 -8.97 -18.81
C GLU A 104 13.04 -7.92 -19.17
N VAL A 105 11.76 -8.30 -19.22
CA VAL A 105 10.65 -7.36 -19.45
C VAL A 105 10.50 -6.36 -18.30
N LEU A 106 10.65 -6.82 -17.06
CA LEU A 106 10.63 -5.95 -15.89
C LEU A 106 11.82 -4.99 -15.88
N LYS A 107 13.04 -5.46 -16.20
CA LYS A 107 14.24 -4.60 -16.30
C LYS A 107 14.03 -3.49 -17.32
N GLN A 108 13.72 -3.84 -18.57
CA GLN A 108 13.53 -2.85 -19.64
C GLN A 108 12.34 -1.93 -19.35
N GLY A 109 11.24 -2.46 -18.83
CA GLY A 109 10.07 -1.67 -18.44
C GLY A 109 10.40 -0.66 -17.34
N LEU A 110 11.21 -1.06 -16.35
CA LEU A 110 11.70 -0.17 -15.29
C LEU A 110 12.64 0.90 -15.85
N GLU A 111 13.63 0.55 -16.67
CA GLU A 111 14.56 1.51 -17.28
C GLU A 111 13.80 2.62 -18.05
N ILE A 112 12.78 2.24 -18.83
CA ILE A 112 11.90 3.20 -19.54
C ILE A 112 11.06 4.02 -18.57
N THR A 113 10.47 3.38 -17.55
CA THR A 113 9.62 4.11 -16.58
C THR A 113 10.44 5.08 -15.74
N LEU A 114 11.68 4.73 -15.41
CA LEU A 114 12.61 5.59 -14.68
C LEU A 114 13.08 6.78 -15.53
N SER A 115 13.17 6.65 -16.86
CA SER A 115 13.41 7.82 -17.74
C SER A 115 12.20 8.75 -17.84
N GLN A 116 10.99 8.20 -17.64
CA GLN A 116 9.76 8.98 -17.53
C GLN A 116 9.61 9.62 -16.15
N CYS A 117 10.04 8.96 -15.07
CA CYS A 117 9.82 9.31 -13.66
C CYS A 117 11.14 9.55 -12.90
N ARG A 118 11.99 10.42 -13.45
CA ARG A 118 13.42 10.53 -13.11
C ARG A 118 13.74 10.80 -11.64
N ARG A 119 12.84 11.44 -10.89
CA ARG A 119 13.01 11.67 -9.45
C ARG A 119 13.17 10.38 -8.63
N LEU A 120 12.67 9.24 -9.13
CA LEU A 120 12.76 7.95 -8.47
C LEU A 120 14.17 7.35 -8.48
N CYS A 121 15.06 7.87 -9.35
CA CYS A 121 16.48 7.53 -9.34
C CYS A 121 17.30 8.38 -8.36
N GLY A 122 16.66 9.37 -7.71
CA GLY A 122 17.35 10.31 -6.85
C GLY A 122 17.56 9.83 -5.41
N THR A 123 18.42 10.57 -4.73
CA THR A 123 18.57 10.54 -3.27
C THR A 123 17.98 11.82 -2.69
N LEU A 124 17.24 11.71 -1.59
CA LEU A 124 16.66 12.87 -0.92
C LEU A 124 17.78 13.72 -0.31
N ARG A 125 17.82 15.02 -0.63
CA ARG A 125 18.84 15.97 -0.16
C ARG A 125 18.24 17.35 0.07
N GLU A 126 19.01 18.23 0.68
CA GLU A 126 18.72 19.67 0.66
C GLU A 126 18.74 20.19 -0.78
N ASP A 127 17.81 21.09 -1.09
CA ASP A 127 17.72 21.75 -2.39
C ASP A 127 18.83 22.80 -2.54
N PRO A 128 19.59 22.81 -3.64
CA PRO A 128 20.75 23.70 -3.82
C PRO A 128 20.40 25.18 -3.93
N ASP A 129 19.13 25.55 -4.21
CA ASP A 129 18.71 26.94 -4.38
C ASP A 129 18.69 27.76 -3.07
N GLY A 130 19.19 27.20 -1.97
CA GLY A 130 19.48 27.92 -0.73
C GLY A 130 18.27 28.18 0.17
N GLY A 131 17.16 27.46 -0.04
CA GLY A 131 15.99 27.45 0.85
C GLY A 131 16.02 26.27 1.82
N SER A 132 15.09 26.25 2.80
CA SER A 132 14.84 25.11 3.69
C SER A 132 14.17 23.92 2.99
N GLY A 133 14.31 23.83 1.66
CA GLY A 133 13.66 22.84 0.82
C GLY A 133 14.49 21.58 0.69
N LEU A 134 13.82 20.47 0.43
CA LEU A 134 14.41 19.20 0.01
C LEU A 134 14.12 18.96 -1.48
N CYS A 135 14.96 18.14 -2.09
CA CYS A 135 14.80 17.65 -3.45
C CYS A 135 15.23 16.18 -3.53
N PHE A 136 14.77 15.47 -4.56
CA PHE A 136 15.44 14.26 -5.01
C PHE A 136 16.53 14.67 -5.99
N HIS A 137 17.78 14.52 -5.57
CA HIS A 137 18.96 14.77 -6.38
C HIS A 137 19.34 13.48 -7.11
N LYS A 138 19.29 13.52 -8.43
CA LYS A 138 19.73 12.45 -9.34
C LYS A 138 20.99 12.91 -10.06
N ARG A 139 22.05 12.11 -10.02
CA ARG A 139 23.22 12.27 -10.89
C ARG A 139 23.08 11.42 -12.14
N ARG A 140 23.83 11.74 -13.20
CA ARG A 140 23.82 10.96 -14.45
C ARG A 140 24.01 9.45 -14.21
N GLU A 141 25.03 9.11 -13.45
CA GLU A 141 25.44 7.71 -13.18
C GLU A 141 24.60 7.02 -12.09
N ASP A 142 23.62 7.71 -11.48
CA ASP A 142 22.82 7.10 -10.42
C ASP A 142 21.88 6.03 -10.99
N THR A 143 21.68 4.97 -10.20
CA THR A 143 20.90 3.79 -10.58
C THR A 143 19.87 3.45 -9.51
N VAL A 144 18.84 2.71 -9.92
CA VAL A 144 17.87 2.10 -9.02
C VAL A 144 18.11 0.60 -8.94
N GLU A 145 18.10 0.08 -7.71
CA GLU A 145 18.29 -1.34 -7.47
C GLU A 145 17.01 -2.11 -7.82
N PHE A 146 17.16 -3.09 -8.72
CA PHE A 146 16.16 -4.11 -9.00
C PHE A 146 16.70 -5.49 -8.59
N HIS A 147 16.06 -6.09 -7.60
CA HIS A 147 16.46 -7.39 -7.06
C HIS A 147 15.58 -8.49 -7.64
N VAL A 148 16.18 -9.60 -8.06
CA VAL A 148 15.47 -10.82 -8.48
C VAL A 148 15.81 -11.95 -7.52
N GLN A 149 14.78 -12.53 -6.92
CA GLN A 149 14.90 -13.57 -5.92
C GLN A 149 14.14 -14.84 -6.35
N TRP A 150 14.77 -16.00 -6.16
CA TRP A 150 14.26 -17.30 -6.61
C TRP A 150 13.95 -18.19 -5.40
N LEU A 151 12.72 -18.11 -4.89
CA LEU A 151 12.24 -18.85 -3.71
C LEU A 151 11.53 -20.17 -4.07
N ASP A 152 11.30 -20.41 -5.36
CA ASP A 152 10.68 -21.62 -5.91
C ASP A 152 11.68 -22.75 -6.25
N GLY A 153 12.98 -22.48 -6.10
CA GLY A 153 14.05 -23.41 -6.44
C GLY A 153 14.39 -23.49 -7.94
N SER A 154 13.86 -22.62 -8.80
CA SER A 154 14.12 -22.66 -10.25
C SER A 154 15.53 -22.26 -10.67
N ASN A 155 16.37 -21.80 -9.74
CA ASN A 155 17.77 -21.44 -9.97
C ASN A 155 18.76 -22.62 -9.82
N LYS A 156 18.27 -23.87 -9.72
CA LYS A 156 19.10 -25.08 -9.49
C LYS A 156 19.83 -25.63 -10.74
N SER A 157 20.10 -24.83 -11.77
CA SER A 157 20.93 -25.30 -12.91
C SER A 157 21.83 -24.21 -13.47
N HIS A 158 23.16 -24.36 -13.32
CA HIS A 158 24.05 -24.74 -14.45
C HIS A 158 25.57 -24.56 -14.22
N ASN A 159 26.06 -24.23 -13.02
CA ASN A 159 27.50 -24.06 -12.74
C ASN A 159 28.04 -24.89 -11.55
N ASP A 160 27.35 -25.94 -11.12
CA ASP A 160 27.94 -26.90 -10.20
C ASP A 160 28.41 -28.09 -11.05
N ASP A 161 29.59 -27.89 -11.64
CA ASP A 161 30.30 -28.92 -12.39
C ASP A 161 30.50 -30.10 -11.44
N GLY A 162 29.89 -31.23 -11.79
CA GLY A 162 29.86 -32.40 -10.93
C GLY A 162 31.25 -32.87 -10.54
N GLU A 163 31.51 -32.88 -9.24
CA GLU A 163 32.40 -33.85 -8.61
C GLU A 163 31.84 -34.20 -7.22
N ASP A 164 31.39 -35.46 -7.14
CA ASP A 164 31.36 -36.31 -5.96
C ASP A 164 30.53 -35.90 -4.73
N GLY A 165 29.35 -36.52 -4.62
CA GLY A 165 28.61 -36.50 -3.35
C GLY A 165 27.22 -37.14 -3.36
N ALA A 166 27.02 -38.25 -4.08
CA ALA A 166 25.79 -39.06 -3.95
C ALA A 166 25.82 -39.90 -2.65
N ALA A 167 25.84 -39.26 -1.49
CA ALA A 167 25.53 -39.81 -0.18
C ALA A 167 25.36 -38.62 0.78
N ASP A 168 24.43 -38.71 1.72
CA ASP A 168 24.02 -37.65 2.67
C ASP A 168 22.90 -36.71 2.20
N ARG A 169 21.83 -37.29 1.62
CA ARG A 169 20.48 -36.73 1.77
C ARG A 169 19.86 -37.24 3.06
N GLU A 170 20.36 -36.77 4.19
CA GLU A 170 19.64 -36.78 5.46
C GLU A 170 19.54 -35.34 6.00
N ASP A 171 18.30 -34.84 5.98
CA ASP A 171 17.74 -33.91 6.98
C ASP A 171 18.25 -32.45 7.05
N GLY A 172 18.71 -31.90 5.93
CA GLY A 172 18.84 -30.44 5.76
C GLY A 172 17.49 -29.80 5.43
N GLY A 173 16.60 -29.66 6.44
CA GLY A 173 15.21 -29.22 6.26
C GLY A 173 15.02 -28.08 5.25
N ASP A 174 14.38 -28.40 4.12
CA ASP A 174 14.02 -27.44 3.08
C ASP A 174 13.28 -26.26 3.73
N GLU A 175 13.92 -25.10 3.74
CA GLU A 175 13.27 -23.88 4.19
C GLU A 175 12.16 -23.56 3.20
N LYS A 176 10.94 -23.98 3.54
CA LYS A 176 9.78 -23.87 2.66
C LYS A 176 9.27 -22.43 2.70
N TYR A 177 9.66 -21.64 1.70
CA TYR A 177 9.09 -20.32 1.45
C TYR A 177 7.58 -20.42 1.13
N PRO A 178 6.78 -19.38 1.44
CA PRO A 178 5.35 -19.39 1.16
C PRO A 178 5.09 -19.43 -0.35
N SER A 179 4.22 -20.36 -0.77
CA SER A 179 3.73 -20.47 -2.13
C SER A 179 2.67 -19.41 -2.45
N TYR A 180 2.35 -19.22 -3.72
CA TYR A 180 1.23 -18.37 -4.13
C TYR A 180 -0.09 -18.79 -3.43
N ALA A 181 -0.35 -20.10 -3.37
CA ALA A 181 -1.52 -20.63 -2.68
C ALA A 181 -1.49 -20.35 -1.16
N ASP A 182 -0.32 -20.26 -0.54
CA ASP A 182 -0.21 -19.90 0.88
C ASP A 182 -0.57 -18.43 1.13
N PHE A 183 -0.16 -17.54 0.22
CA PHE A 183 -0.58 -16.13 0.24
C PHE A 183 -2.07 -15.99 -0.01
N GLU A 184 -2.61 -16.67 -1.03
CA GLU A 184 -4.03 -16.62 -1.37
C GLU A 184 -4.91 -17.10 -0.21
N ARG A 185 -4.56 -18.23 0.42
CA ARG A 185 -5.27 -18.75 1.60
C ARG A 185 -5.22 -17.80 2.80
N GLN A 186 -4.19 -16.96 2.90
CA GLN A 186 -4.03 -15.96 3.96
C GLN A 186 -4.46 -14.56 3.51
N HIS A 187 -5.23 -14.46 2.41
CA HIS A 187 -5.74 -13.20 1.87
C HIS A 187 -4.66 -12.15 1.58
N PHE A 188 -3.47 -12.62 1.19
CA PHE A 188 -2.30 -11.77 0.94
C PHE A 188 -1.97 -10.86 2.14
N SER A 189 -2.30 -11.30 3.36
CA SER A 189 -2.04 -10.52 4.58
C SER A 189 -0.55 -10.36 4.84
N THR A 190 -0.19 -9.32 5.59
CA THR A 190 1.18 -9.07 6.02
C THR A 190 1.83 -10.29 6.70
N ARG A 191 1.06 -11.04 7.50
CA ARG A 191 1.56 -12.23 8.20
C ARG A 191 2.06 -13.33 7.27
N ALA A 192 1.54 -13.41 6.03
CA ALA A 192 1.97 -14.38 5.04
C ALA A 192 3.41 -14.16 4.56
N PHE A 193 3.94 -12.94 4.71
CA PHE A 193 5.34 -12.63 4.43
C PHE A 193 6.31 -13.19 5.50
N GLY A 194 5.80 -13.66 6.64
CA GLY A 194 6.61 -14.11 7.76
C GLY A 194 7.23 -12.96 8.57
N PRO A 195 8.06 -13.28 9.58
CA PRO A 195 8.52 -12.29 10.56
C PRO A 195 9.61 -11.35 10.05
N ASP A 196 10.27 -11.67 8.94
CA ASP A 196 11.38 -10.88 8.40
C ASP A 196 11.01 -10.26 7.04
N LEU A 197 10.55 -9.01 7.07
CA LEU A 197 10.27 -8.28 5.83
C LEU A 197 11.51 -8.00 4.98
N ASN A 198 12.74 -8.13 5.50
CA ASN A 198 13.94 -8.00 4.67
C ASN A 198 14.07 -9.13 3.65
N LEU A 199 13.37 -10.25 3.86
CA LEU A 199 13.25 -11.28 2.83
C LEU A 199 12.56 -10.75 1.58
N TRP A 200 11.66 -9.76 1.71
CA TRP A 200 10.77 -9.29 0.63
C TRP A 200 11.05 -7.88 0.16
N CYS A 201 11.55 -7.02 1.04
CA CYS A 201 11.98 -5.67 0.72
C CYS A 201 13.48 -5.61 0.42
N VAL A 202 13.93 -4.52 -0.20
CA VAL A 202 15.35 -4.18 -0.36
C VAL A 202 15.77 -3.35 0.85
N PRO A 203 16.70 -3.82 1.71
CA PRO A 203 17.16 -3.02 2.84
C PRO A 203 17.81 -1.69 2.39
N PRO A 204 17.57 -0.57 3.09
CA PRO A 204 16.78 -0.42 4.32
C PRO A 204 15.30 -0.08 4.10
N MET A 205 14.75 -0.27 2.88
CA MET A 205 13.41 0.16 2.47
C MET A 205 12.26 -0.75 2.96
N THR A 206 12.33 -1.19 4.21
CA THR A 206 11.17 -1.81 4.87
C THR A 206 10.20 -0.72 5.35
N PRO A 207 8.88 -0.99 5.39
CA PRO A 207 7.85 -0.02 5.80
C PRO A 207 8.08 0.65 7.16
N ALA A 208 7.31 1.68 7.48
CA ALA A 208 7.38 2.46 8.74
C ALA A 208 8.54 3.46 8.89
N GLU A 209 8.45 4.28 9.93
CA GLU A 209 9.44 5.32 10.24
C GLU A 209 10.70 4.69 10.83
N LYS A 210 11.86 5.01 10.23
CA LYS A 210 13.16 4.49 10.65
C LYS A 210 14.21 5.60 10.57
N PRO A 211 15.33 5.53 11.31
CA PRO A 211 16.42 6.46 11.09
C PRO A 211 16.84 6.53 9.61
N ALA A 212 16.90 5.38 8.93
CA ALA A 212 17.36 5.27 7.55
C ALA A 212 16.52 6.03 6.50
N ASN A 213 15.25 6.35 6.79
CA ASN A 213 14.39 7.12 5.87
C ASN A 213 14.26 8.60 6.25
N ARG A 214 15.08 9.08 7.19
CA ARG A 214 15.11 10.51 7.50
C ARG A 214 15.97 11.27 6.49
N PRO A 215 15.62 12.53 6.13
CA PRO A 215 16.35 13.32 5.15
C PRO A 215 17.85 13.44 5.42
N GLU A 216 18.28 13.48 6.70
CA GLU A 216 19.68 13.61 7.07
C GLU A 216 20.54 12.39 6.65
N ASN A 217 19.89 11.25 6.38
CA ASN A 217 20.54 10.01 5.93
C ASN A 217 20.52 9.82 4.41
N ASN A 218 20.09 10.85 3.67
CA ASN A 218 20.00 10.86 2.20
C ASN A 218 19.30 9.63 1.60
N PRO A 219 18.07 9.29 2.02
CA PRO A 219 17.39 8.09 1.58
C PRO A 219 17.21 8.07 0.06
N LYS A 220 17.41 6.91 -0.55
CA LYS A 220 17.05 6.66 -1.96
C LYS A 220 15.53 6.79 -2.14
N ALA A 221 15.11 7.31 -3.28
CA ALA A 221 13.70 7.51 -3.59
C ALA A 221 12.93 6.21 -3.81
N ALA A 222 13.53 5.22 -4.48
CA ALA A 222 12.87 3.95 -4.78
C ALA A 222 13.82 2.75 -4.91
N SER A 223 13.25 1.55 -4.81
CA SER A 223 13.85 0.28 -5.23
C SER A 223 12.75 -0.73 -5.59
N PHE A 224 13.13 -1.79 -6.30
CA PHE A 224 12.19 -2.80 -6.80
C PHE A 224 12.70 -4.21 -6.52
N LYS A 225 11.78 -5.15 -6.26
CA LYS A 225 12.14 -6.55 -6.07
C LYS A 225 11.11 -7.51 -6.64
N ALA A 226 11.54 -8.41 -7.50
CA ALA A 226 10.75 -9.51 -8.04
C ALA A 226 11.14 -10.81 -7.34
N SER A 227 10.19 -11.46 -6.66
CA SER A 227 10.41 -12.73 -5.96
C SER A 227 9.55 -13.82 -6.58
N PHE A 228 10.18 -14.78 -7.25
CA PHE A 228 9.49 -15.97 -7.76
C PHE A 228 9.27 -16.96 -6.62
N ILE A 229 8.02 -17.34 -6.38
CA ILE A 229 7.61 -18.16 -5.23
C ILE A 229 7.01 -19.49 -5.71
N PRO A 230 7.01 -20.54 -4.87
CA PRO A 230 6.42 -21.83 -5.24
C PRO A 230 4.95 -21.69 -5.70
N GLY A 231 4.51 -22.59 -6.59
CA GLY A 231 3.14 -22.59 -7.12
C GLY A 231 2.91 -21.52 -8.19
N ASP A 232 3.89 -21.33 -9.08
CA ASP A 232 3.86 -20.40 -10.22
C ASP A 232 3.49 -18.97 -9.81
N GLY A 233 4.04 -18.49 -8.69
CA GLY A 233 3.79 -17.15 -8.19
C GLY A 233 4.93 -16.18 -8.45
N LEU A 234 4.59 -14.90 -8.57
CA LEU A 234 5.52 -13.78 -8.52
C LEU A 234 5.00 -12.73 -7.54
N VAL A 235 5.88 -12.24 -6.67
CA VAL A 235 5.65 -11.04 -5.85
C VAL A 235 6.55 -9.93 -6.38
N LEU A 236 5.95 -8.87 -6.93
CA LEU A 236 6.66 -7.64 -7.28
C LEU A 236 6.46 -6.63 -6.15
N MET A 237 7.54 -6.32 -5.43
CA MET A 237 7.59 -5.28 -4.41
C MET A 237 8.07 -3.98 -5.04
N MET A 238 7.27 -2.94 -4.94
CA MET A 238 7.63 -1.56 -5.32
C MET A 238 7.81 -0.75 -4.04
N MET A 239 9.04 -0.33 -3.74
CA MET A 239 9.38 0.42 -2.53
C MET A 239 9.71 1.87 -2.87
N HIS A 240 9.06 2.79 -2.16
CA HIS A 240 9.18 4.22 -2.43
C HIS A 240 9.28 4.99 -1.12
N HIS A 241 10.12 6.03 -1.11
CA HIS A 241 10.05 7.03 -0.06
C HIS A 241 8.71 7.78 -0.18
N HIS A 242 7.95 7.93 0.89
CA HIS A 242 6.59 8.50 0.81
C HIS A 242 6.59 9.97 0.35
N LEU A 243 7.68 10.72 0.57
CA LEU A 243 7.86 12.06 -0.04
C LEU A 243 7.90 12.05 -1.58
N ALA A 244 8.08 10.90 -2.22
CA ALA A 244 8.08 10.79 -3.68
C ALA A 244 6.67 10.58 -4.27
N ASN A 245 5.77 9.96 -3.52
CA ASN A 245 4.45 9.54 -3.99
C ASN A 245 3.50 9.27 -2.81
N ASP A 246 2.26 9.74 -2.94
CA ASP A 246 1.12 9.13 -2.25
C ASP A 246 0.70 7.83 -2.97
N VAL A 247 -0.27 7.08 -2.43
CA VAL A 247 -0.70 5.81 -3.03
C VAL A 247 -1.25 5.95 -4.46
N ASN A 248 -1.92 7.06 -4.78
CA ASN A 248 -2.46 7.29 -6.13
C ASN A 248 -1.37 7.78 -7.10
N GLY A 249 -0.37 8.50 -6.59
CA GLY A 249 0.85 8.82 -7.33
C GLY A 249 1.65 7.58 -7.68
N TRP A 250 1.83 6.67 -6.72
CA TRP A 250 2.38 5.33 -6.96
C TRP A 250 1.54 4.53 -7.97
N ALA A 251 0.22 4.57 -7.87
CA ALA A 251 -0.65 3.89 -8.83
C ALA A 251 -0.49 4.45 -10.26
N GLY A 252 -0.26 5.75 -10.41
CA GLY A 252 0.06 6.39 -11.69
C GLY A 252 1.35 5.84 -12.30
N GLU A 253 2.40 5.73 -11.50
CA GLU A 253 3.69 5.12 -11.87
C GLU A 253 3.54 3.63 -12.23
N MET A 254 2.89 2.85 -11.36
CA MET A 254 2.69 1.41 -11.54
C MET A 254 1.93 1.10 -12.84
N ARG A 255 0.91 1.91 -13.18
CA ARG A 255 0.19 1.76 -14.47
C ARG A 255 1.10 2.06 -15.66
N GLN A 256 1.96 3.07 -15.57
CA GLN A 256 2.91 3.39 -16.63
C GLN A 256 3.92 2.24 -16.81
N LEU A 257 4.46 1.72 -15.70
CA LEU A 257 5.34 0.56 -15.70
C LEU A 257 4.67 -0.65 -16.35
N ALA A 258 3.45 -0.98 -15.95
CA ALA A 258 2.71 -2.11 -16.52
C ALA A 258 2.53 -1.96 -18.04
N GLN A 259 2.16 -0.77 -18.52
CA GLN A 259 2.00 -0.51 -19.95
C GLN A 259 3.31 -0.60 -20.73
N ASN A 260 4.42 -0.11 -20.18
CA ASN A 260 5.75 -0.26 -20.77
C ASN A 260 6.14 -1.75 -20.85
N CYS A 261 5.96 -2.50 -19.76
CA CYS A 261 6.19 -3.95 -19.73
C CYS A 261 5.33 -4.70 -20.75
N ALA A 262 4.04 -4.35 -20.87
CA ALA A 262 3.13 -4.99 -21.81
C ALA A 262 3.55 -4.79 -23.27
N ALA A 263 4.02 -3.58 -23.63
CA ALA A 263 4.55 -3.30 -24.96
C ALA A 263 5.79 -4.15 -25.29
N ILE A 264 6.74 -4.25 -24.34
CA ILE A 264 7.94 -5.10 -24.48
C ILE A 264 7.57 -6.58 -24.58
N TRP A 265 6.62 -7.04 -23.76
CA TRP A 265 6.14 -8.40 -23.76
C TRP A 265 5.51 -8.77 -25.12
N ALA A 266 4.70 -7.88 -25.70
CA ALA A 266 4.09 -8.09 -27.01
C ALA A 266 5.13 -8.15 -28.14
N ALA A 267 6.07 -7.21 -28.16
CA ALA A 267 7.10 -7.15 -29.22
C ALA A 267 8.02 -8.40 -29.22
N SER A 268 8.32 -8.93 -28.04
CA SER A 268 9.10 -10.17 -27.90
C SER A 268 8.35 -11.43 -28.34
N ALA A 269 7.01 -11.43 -28.33
CA ALA A 269 6.22 -12.54 -28.86
C ALA A 269 6.22 -12.54 -30.40
N SER A 270 6.09 -11.37 -31.02
CA SER A 270 6.05 -11.24 -32.49
C SER A 270 7.38 -11.59 -33.18
N GLY A 271 8.52 -11.48 -32.49
CA GLY A 271 9.81 -11.88 -33.04
C GLY A 271 9.99 -13.41 -33.13
N ALA A 272 9.39 -14.16 -32.19
CA ALA A 272 9.48 -15.62 -32.16
C ALA A 272 8.65 -16.28 -33.28
N ASP A 273 7.50 -15.71 -33.64
CA ASP A 273 6.67 -16.22 -34.74
C ASP A 273 7.30 -15.95 -36.11
N ALA A 274 8.03 -14.83 -36.28
CA ALA A 274 8.73 -14.53 -37.53
C ALA A 274 9.91 -15.49 -37.80
N ASP A 275 10.65 -15.89 -36.76
CA ASP A 275 11.73 -16.88 -36.90
C ASP A 275 11.20 -18.30 -37.15
N ALA A 276 10.02 -18.64 -36.61
CA ALA A 276 9.35 -19.92 -36.86
C ALA A 276 8.87 -20.05 -38.32
N ASP A 277 8.35 -18.97 -38.92
CA ASP A 277 7.94 -18.95 -40.33
C ASP A 277 9.13 -19.01 -41.31
N VAL A 278 10.28 -18.41 -40.95
CA VAL A 278 11.51 -18.54 -41.74
C VAL A 278 12.10 -19.96 -41.63
N ALA A 279 12.01 -20.61 -40.46
CA ALA A 279 12.42 -22.00 -40.29
C ALA A 279 11.50 -22.99 -41.04
N ALA A 280 10.19 -22.70 -41.12
CA ALA A 280 9.22 -23.51 -41.86
C ALA A 280 9.37 -23.39 -43.39
N ALA A 281 9.89 -22.26 -43.90
CA ALA A 281 10.15 -22.05 -45.32
C ALA A 281 11.46 -22.71 -45.83
N GLY A 282 12.34 -23.18 -44.94
CA GLY A 282 13.65 -23.77 -45.28
C GLY A 282 13.66 -25.28 -45.56
N GLY A 283 12.54 -25.98 -45.43
CA GLY A 283 12.47 -27.44 -45.57
C GLY A 283 12.20 -27.92 -47.00
N GLY A 284 13.17 -27.88 -47.92
CA GLY A 284 12.96 -28.43 -49.26
C GLY A 284 14.19 -28.61 -50.16
N SER A 285 14.75 -29.83 -50.13
CA SER A 285 15.51 -30.53 -51.19
C SER A 285 16.95 -30.09 -51.53
N GLY A 286 17.86 -31.07 -51.45
CA GLY A 286 19.31 -30.93 -51.63
C GLY A 286 19.83 -30.95 -53.07
N GLY A 287 21.15 -30.70 -53.20
CA GLY A 287 21.88 -30.85 -54.47
C GLY A 287 23.15 -30.01 -54.64
N ASN A 288 24.24 -30.44 -54.01
CA ASN A 288 25.69 -30.35 -54.34
C ASN A 288 26.32 -29.25 -55.25
N PHE A 289 27.56 -28.87 -54.84
CA PHE A 289 28.70 -28.20 -55.53
C PHE A 289 28.79 -26.67 -55.69
N GLY A 290 29.86 -26.08 -55.13
CA GLY A 290 30.50 -24.85 -55.63
C GLY A 290 31.36 -24.10 -54.60
N CYS A 291 32.67 -24.08 -54.79
CA CYS A 291 33.63 -23.22 -54.07
C CYS A 291 33.39 -21.72 -54.35
N GLY A 292 33.59 -20.85 -53.36
CA GLY A 292 33.75 -19.41 -53.54
C GLY A 292 33.38 -18.64 -52.27
N GLY A 293 34.33 -17.84 -51.75
CA GLY A 293 34.16 -17.10 -50.51
C GLY A 293 33.10 -16.02 -50.57
N ASP A 294 32.44 -15.78 -49.44
CA ASP A 294 32.51 -14.51 -48.72
C ASP A 294 31.84 -14.70 -47.36
N ALA A 295 32.56 -14.30 -46.31
CA ALA A 295 32.04 -14.25 -44.96
C ALA A 295 31.18 -12.99 -44.83
N THR A 296 29.91 -13.07 -45.21
CA THR A 296 28.90 -12.10 -44.81
C THR A 296 28.17 -12.64 -43.60
N SER A 297 28.38 -11.98 -42.46
CA SER A 297 27.58 -12.20 -41.26
C SER A 297 26.12 -12.01 -41.60
N THR A 298 25.31 -13.05 -41.44
CA THR A 298 23.87 -12.91 -41.29
C THR A 298 23.63 -12.13 -40.00
N ALA A 299 23.56 -10.80 -40.12
CA ALA A 299 23.01 -9.97 -39.08
C ALA A 299 21.56 -10.41 -38.91
N ALA A 300 21.26 -11.06 -37.78
CA ALA A 300 19.90 -11.25 -37.34
C ALA A 300 19.22 -9.87 -37.41
N ALA A 301 18.15 -9.77 -38.20
CA ALA A 301 17.40 -8.53 -38.31
C ALA A 301 16.92 -8.19 -36.89
N ALA A 302 17.51 -7.15 -36.29
CA ALA A 302 17.10 -6.69 -34.98
C ALA A 302 15.60 -6.41 -35.04
N ALA A 303 14.82 -7.09 -34.18
CA ALA A 303 13.40 -6.84 -34.06
C ALA A 303 13.17 -5.34 -33.88
N ALA A 304 12.17 -4.79 -34.56
CA ALA A 304 11.82 -3.39 -34.43
C ALA A 304 11.58 -3.06 -32.94
N PRO A 305 12.05 -1.91 -32.44
CA PRO A 305 11.84 -1.54 -31.04
C PRO A 305 10.33 -1.53 -30.71
N PRO A 306 9.94 -1.93 -29.49
CA PRO A 306 8.53 -1.97 -29.10
C PRO A 306 7.90 -0.58 -29.25
N GLU A 307 6.68 -0.53 -29.79
CA GLU A 307 5.88 0.69 -29.76
C GLU A 307 5.43 0.94 -28.32
N LEU A 308 6.07 1.91 -27.66
CA LEU A 308 5.80 2.23 -26.27
C LEU A 308 4.49 3.02 -26.12
N PRO A 309 3.76 2.83 -25.00
CA PRO A 309 2.59 3.65 -24.71
C PRO A 309 2.99 5.14 -24.60
N PRO A 310 2.08 6.07 -24.93
CA PRO A 310 2.35 7.48 -24.76
C PRO A 310 2.58 7.81 -23.28
N TRP A 311 3.58 8.66 -23.02
CA TRP A 311 3.83 9.27 -21.72
C TRP A 311 3.33 10.72 -21.73
N ASP A 312 2.59 11.11 -20.70
CA ASP A 312 2.16 12.50 -20.49
C ASP A 312 3.05 13.16 -19.43
N PRO A 313 4.00 14.03 -19.81
CA PRO A 313 4.87 14.74 -18.85
C PRO A 313 4.10 15.58 -17.83
N ALA A 314 2.85 15.97 -18.11
CA ALA A 314 2.01 16.69 -17.14
C ALA A 314 1.69 15.83 -15.90
N CYS A 315 1.89 14.51 -15.95
CA CYS A 315 1.79 13.64 -14.79
C CYS A 315 2.91 13.86 -13.76
N LEU A 316 3.95 14.63 -14.08
CA LEU A 316 4.98 15.07 -13.13
C LEU A 316 4.93 16.57 -12.84
N ASP A 317 3.99 17.29 -13.44
CA ASP A 317 3.81 18.71 -13.16
C ASP A 317 3.11 18.90 -11.81
N LEU A 318 3.91 19.22 -10.80
CA LEU A 318 3.47 19.53 -9.44
C LEU A 318 3.39 21.05 -9.19
N SER A 319 3.47 21.89 -10.22
CA SER A 319 3.42 23.35 -10.08
C SER A 319 2.17 23.82 -9.33
N ARG A 320 1.02 23.18 -9.56
CA ARG A 320 -0.24 23.51 -8.88
C ARG A 320 -0.18 23.35 -7.36
N VAL A 321 0.67 22.47 -6.85
CA VAL A 321 0.82 22.17 -5.42
C VAL A 321 2.21 22.58 -4.90
N THR A 322 2.91 23.42 -5.66
CA THR A 322 4.22 23.96 -5.30
C THR A 322 4.11 25.48 -5.19
N VAL A 323 4.28 25.99 -3.97
CA VAL A 323 4.30 27.42 -3.66
C VAL A 323 5.72 27.81 -3.28
N ALA A 324 6.17 28.94 -3.81
CA ALA A 324 7.48 29.50 -3.47
C ALA A 324 7.53 29.88 -1.99
N ASP A 325 8.68 29.63 -1.37
CA ASP A 325 8.92 30.07 -0.01
C ASP A 325 8.99 31.60 0.03
N PRO A 326 8.39 32.25 1.04
CA PRO A 326 8.53 33.68 1.22
C PRO A 326 9.97 34.02 1.68
N PRO A 327 10.36 35.31 1.66
CA PRO A 327 11.62 35.77 2.21
C PRO A 327 11.90 35.27 3.64
N ALA A 328 13.17 35.04 3.98
CA ALA A 328 13.58 34.36 5.21
C ALA A 328 13.12 35.03 6.52
N ASP A 329 12.87 36.36 6.48
CA ASP A 329 12.34 37.20 7.56
C ASP A 329 10.82 37.04 7.75
N GLN A 330 10.11 36.45 6.77
CA GLN A 330 8.68 36.12 6.85
C GLN A 330 8.41 34.68 7.25
N LEU A 331 9.46 33.84 7.29
CA LEU A 331 9.37 32.46 7.74
C LEU A 331 9.14 32.40 9.25
N VAL A 332 8.20 31.56 9.66
CA VAL A 332 7.89 31.27 11.06
C VAL A 332 8.44 29.90 11.45
N ASP A 333 8.74 29.73 12.73
CA ASP A 333 9.09 28.41 13.24
C ASP A 333 7.86 27.49 13.17
N GLY A 334 8.10 26.25 12.75
CA GLY A 334 7.07 25.22 12.75
C GLY A 334 6.69 24.80 14.17
N PRO A 335 5.57 24.06 14.33
CA PRO A 335 5.29 23.42 15.59
C PRO A 335 6.45 22.48 15.99
N PRO A 336 6.65 22.20 17.28
CA PRO A 336 7.55 21.11 17.66
C PRO A 336 7.05 19.81 17.00
N ARG A 337 8.00 18.96 16.59
CA ARG A 337 7.64 17.66 16.02
C ARG A 337 6.76 16.90 17.02
N PRO A 338 5.54 16.52 16.66
CA PRO A 338 4.63 15.89 17.60
C PRO A 338 5.17 14.52 18.02
N SER A 339 5.08 14.23 19.31
CA SER A 339 5.41 12.91 19.86
C SER A 339 4.17 12.01 19.89
N ARG A 340 4.39 10.70 19.95
CA ARG A 340 3.33 9.71 20.20
C ARG A 340 2.52 10.12 21.43
N HIS A 341 1.19 10.12 21.31
CA HIS A 341 0.32 10.53 22.40
C HIS A 341 0.48 9.58 23.60
N PRO A 342 0.61 10.10 24.84
CA PRO A 342 0.99 9.28 26.01
C PRO A 342 -0.02 8.19 26.36
N GLU A 343 -1.29 8.35 25.96
CA GLU A 343 -2.35 7.36 26.19
C GLU A 343 -2.40 6.25 25.13
N GLN A 344 -1.60 6.33 24.07
CA GLN A 344 -1.54 5.28 23.05
C GLN A 344 -1.02 3.98 23.66
N ARG A 345 -1.77 2.90 23.49
CA ARG A 345 -1.44 1.56 23.99
C ARG A 345 -0.85 0.69 22.88
N ALA A 346 -0.31 -0.46 23.25
CA ALA A 346 0.11 -1.46 22.29
C ALA A 346 -1.11 -1.94 21.48
N ALA A 347 -0.96 -2.02 20.17
CA ALA A 347 -2.04 -2.37 19.26
C ALA A 347 -1.69 -3.59 18.40
N SER A 348 -2.73 -4.18 17.82
CA SER A 348 -2.66 -5.16 16.75
C SER A 348 -3.27 -4.55 15.50
N ARG A 349 -2.61 -4.70 14.35
CA ARG A 349 -3.19 -4.39 13.05
C ARG A 349 -3.98 -5.60 12.57
N LEU A 350 -5.29 -5.42 12.42
CA LEU A 350 -6.22 -6.47 12.03
C LEU A 350 -6.68 -6.26 10.59
N LEU A 351 -6.89 -7.37 9.87
CA LEU A 351 -7.47 -7.40 8.55
C LEU A 351 -8.93 -7.87 8.64
N PHE A 352 -9.83 -7.05 8.12
CA PHE A 352 -11.24 -7.36 7.96
C PHE A 352 -11.66 -7.26 6.51
N HIS A 353 -12.78 -7.89 6.19
CA HIS A 353 -13.40 -7.88 4.89
C HIS A 353 -14.87 -7.50 5.01
N ILE A 354 -15.36 -6.62 4.15
CA ILE A 354 -16.76 -6.26 4.03
C ILE A 354 -17.28 -6.65 2.65
N PRO A 355 -18.19 -7.64 2.55
CA PRO A 355 -18.85 -7.97 1.30
C PRO A 355 -19.53 -6.75 0.68
N ARG A 356 -19.58 -6.70 -0.65
CA ARG A 356 -20.18 -5.56 -1.38
C ARG A 356 -21.64 -5.35 -0.98
N SER A 357 -22.40 -6.42 -0.79
CA SER A 357 -23.79 -6.43 -0.36
C SER A 357 -23.95 -5.76 1.01
N LYS A 358 -23.05 -6.05 1.96
CA LYS A 358 -23.03 -5.44 3.29
C LYS A 358 -22.65 -3.97 3.26
N LEU A 359 -21.68 -3.60 2.41
CA LEU A 359 -21.33 -2.21 2.20
C LEU A 359 -22.51 -1.39 1.60
N LEU A 360 -23.24 -1.98 0.64
CA LEU A 360 -24.44 -1.37 0.08
C LEU A 360 -25.58 -1.30 1.10
N GLU A 361 -25.73 -2.30 1.97
CA GLU A 361 -26.68 -2.27 3.08
C GLU A 361 -26.36 -1.13 4.05
N LEU A 362 -25.10 -0.94 4.44
CA LEU A 362 -24.67 0.22 5.25
C LEU A 362 -24.99 1.53 4.55
N LYS A 363 -24.66 1.67 3.26
CA LYS A 363 -25.00 2.87 2.48
C LYS A 363 -26.50 3.15 2.50
N ARG A 364 -27.32 2.11 2.31
CA ARG A 364 -28.79 2.23 2.35
C ARG A 364 -29.29 2.70 3.72
N LEU A 365 -28.73 2.17 4.81
CA LEU A 365 -29.08 2.56 6.19
C LEU A 365 -28.62 3.98 6.54
N ALA A 366 -27.50 4.43 5.95
CA ALA A 366 -26.96 5.78 6.12
C ALA A 366 -27.63 6.82 5.21
N THR A 367 -28.45 6.39 4.24
CA THR A 367 -29.18 7.30 3.35
C THR A 367 -30.55 7.63 3.99
N PRO A 368 -30.93 8.91 4.14
CA PRO A 368 -32.25 9.28 4.64
C PRO A 368 -33.38 8.64 3.83
N ALA A 369 -34.45 8.20 4.51
CA ALA A 369 -35.65 7.75 3.82
C ALA A 369 -36.31 8.95 3.10
N PRO A 370 -36.86 8.75 1.88
CA PRO A 370 -37.65 9.80 1.25
C PRO A 370 -38.84 10.16 2.15
N ALA A 371 -39.14 11.46 2.27
CA ALA A 371 -40.26 11.95 3.08
C ALA A 371 -41.58 11.29 2.60
N ALA A 372 -42.33 10.72 3.53
CA ALA A 372 -43.49 9.86 3.24
C ALA A 372 -44.71 10.60 2.66
N ASP A 373 -44.69 11.93 2.63
CA ASP A 373 -45.83 12.78 2.24
C ASP A 373 -45.54 13.69 1.03
N GLY A 374 -44.37 13.54 0.38
CA GLY A 374 -43.97 14.43 -0.71
C GLY A 374 -43.73 15.88 -0.28
N SER A 375 -43.79 16.17 1.03
CA SER A 375 -43.36 17.45 1.57
C SER A 375 -41.87 17.36 1.89
N ALA A 376 -41.09 18.30 1.38
CA ALA A 376 -39.71 18.44 1.81
C ALA A 376 -39.74 18.68 3.33
N SER A 377 -39.12 17.78 4.10
CA SER A 377 -39.06 17.89 5.56
C SER A 377 -38.45 19.22 5.95
N SER A 378 -39.27 20.15 6.41
CA SER A 378 -38.85 21.49 6.84
C SER A 378 -38.14 21.50 8.21
N ASP A 379 -38.03 20.35 8.88
CA ASP A 379 -37.39 20.20 10.19
C ASP A 379 -35.97 19.59 10.14
N SER A 380 -35.45 19.37 8.94
CA SER A 380 -34.01 19.32 8.72
C SER A 380 -33.66 20.53 7.87
N GLY A 381 -32.73 21.39 8.29
CA GLY A 381 -32.25 22.56 7.53
C GLY A 381 -31.55 22.23 6.20
N CYS A 382 -32.00 21.20 5.48
CA CYS A 382 -31.47 20.64 4.25
C CYS A 382 -32.65 20.28 3.33
N GLY A 383 -33.36 21.30 2.86
CA GLY A 383 -34.36 21.19 1.79
C GLY A 383 -33.74 21.34 0.39
N SER A 384 -32.56 20.74 0.15
CA SER A 384 -31.90 20.78 -1.16
C SER A 384 -31.66 19.37 -1.67
N SER A 385 -31.67 19.22 -2.99
CA SER A 385 -31.21 18.08 -3.79
C SER A 385 -29.75 17.63 -3.54
N ASP A 386 -29.13 18.06 -2.43
CA ASP A 386 -27.69 17.98 -2.14
C ASP A 386 -27.30 16.96 -1.07
N HIS A 387 -28.26 16.27 -0.43
CA HIS A 387 -27.94 15.24 0.55
C HIS A 387 -27.54 13.93 -0.14
N TRP A 388 -26.25 13.80 -0.45
CA TRP A 388 -25.67 12.58 -1.03
C TRP A 388 -24.49 12.08 -0.22
N ILE A 389 -24.47 10.78 0.05
CA ILE A 389 -23.35 10.08 0.69
C ILE A 389 -22.85 8.92 -0.19
N SER A 390 -21.56 8.64 -0.11
CA SER A 390 -20.94 7.48 -0.76
C SER A 390 -21.00 6.24 0.13
N SER A 391 -20.64 5.09 -0.43
CA SER A 391 -20.43 3.87 0.37
C SER A 391 -19.26 4.02 1.35
N TYR A 392 -18.26 4.83 1.03
CA TYR A 392 -17.15 5.13 1.92
C TYR A 392 -17.61 5.91 3.15
N ASP A 393 -18.47 6.90 2.96
CA ASP A 393 -18.97 7.71 4.09
C ASP A 393 -19.77 6.83 5.06
N ALA A 394 -20.59 5.91 4.53
CA ALA A 394 -21.35 4.97 5.34
C ALA A 394 -20.47 3.94 6.06
N LEU A 395 -19.47 3.39 5.36
CA LEU A 395 -18.48 2.49 5.96
C LEU A 395 -17.74 3.16 7.12
N ASN A 396 -17.24 4.36 6.88
CA ASN A 396 -16.45 5.08 7.85
C ASN A 396 -17.27 5.59 9.04
N ALA A 397 -18.53 6.00 8.82
CA ALA A 397 -19.44 6.31 9.92
C ALA A 397 -19.67 5.09 10.82
N TYR A 398 -19.75 3.90 10.21
CA TYR A 398 -19.96 2.65 10.94
C TYR A 398 -18.71 2.24 11.72
N LEU A 399 -17.53 2.27 11.07
CA LEU A 399 -16.23 2.06 11.72
C LEU A 399 -16.04 3.04 12.88
N TRP A 400 -16.33 4.32 12.67
CA TRP A 400 -16.19 5.36 13.67
C TRP A 400 -17.01 5.06 14.91
N ARG A 401 -18.32 4.82 14.75
CA ARG A 401 -19.21 4.51 15.87
C ARG A 401 -18.76 3.30 16.65
N VAL A 402 -18.54 2.17 15.97
CA VAL A 402 -18.28 0.90 16.66
C VAL A 402 -16.90 0.92 17.32
N LEU A 403 -15.85 1.36 16.61
CA LEU A 403 -14.50 1.40 17.18
C LEU A 403 -14.40 2.42 18.32
N LEU A 404 -15.01 3.60 18.17
CA LEU A 404 -14.99 4.62 19.22
C LEU A 404 -15.70 4.14 20.48
N LYS A 405 -16.81 3.41 20.37
CA LYS A 405 -17.51 2.81 21.52
C LYS A 405 -16.58 1.90 22.34
N HIS A 406 -15.80 1.03 21.67
CA HIS A 406 -14.83 0.16 22.34
C HIS A 406 -13.66 0.95 22.94
N LYS A 407 -13.10 1.89 22.17
CA LYS A 407 -11.97 2.74 22.59
C LYS A 407 -12.32 3.62 23.79
N ALA A 408 -13.46 4.31 23.75
CA ALA A 408 -13.93 5.17 24.83
C ALA A 408 -14.11 4.38 26.14
N ARG A 409 -14.62 3.14 26.06
CA ARG A 409 -14.72 2.25 27.23
C ARG A 409 -13.34 1.86 27.79
N LEU A 410 -12.40 1.46 26.93
CA LEU A 410 -11.05 1.06 27.36
C LEU A 410 -10.31 2.20 28.06
N HIS A 411 -10.39 3.39 27.48
CA HIS A 411 -9.67 4.58 27.94
C HIS A 411 -10.43 5.37 28.99
N LYS A 412 -11.66 4.97 29.34
CA LYS A 412 -12.55 5.69 30.27
C LYS A 412 -12.70 7.16 29.88
N SER A 413 -12.85 7.40 28.59
CA SER A 413 -12.92 8.74 28.02
C SER A 413 -14.17 9.48 28.51
N ASP A 414 -14.05 10.80 28.70
CA ASP A 414 -15.18 11.67 29.02
C ASP A 414 -16.18 11.68 27.84
N PRO A 415 -17.46 11.29 28.05
CA PRO A 415 -18.47 11.31 26.98
C PRO A 415 -18.65 12.68 26.31
N GLU A 416 -18.36 13.78 27.02
CA GLU A 416 -18.48 15.15 26.48
C GLU A 416 -17.20 15.61 25.76
N ALA A 417 -16.13 14.80 25.76
CA ALA A 417 -14.91 15.13 25.04
C ALA A 417 -15.17 15.15 23.53
N LEU A 418 -14.63 16.18 22.85
CA LEU A 418 -14.66 16.28 21.40
C LEU A 418 -13.79 15.18 20.77
N VAL A 419 -14.27 14.60 19.67
CA VAL A 419 -13.61 13.51 18.97
C VAL A 419 -12.96 14.02 17.71
N GLU A 420 -11.69 13.67 17.53
CA GLU A 420 -10.99 13.92 16.30
C GLU A 420 -11.34 12.85 15.26
N TRP A 421 -11.65 13.31 14.04
CA TRP A 421 -11.76 12.48 12.85
C TRP A 421 -10.78 13.00 11.81
N VAL A 422 -9.98 12.11 11.25
CA VAL A 422 -8.96 12.46 10.27
C VAL A 422 -9.14 11.61 9.02
N GLU A 423 -9.16 12.22 7.85
CA GLU A 423 -9.16 11.49 6.58
C GLU A 423 -8.24 12.12 5.53
N ALA A 424 -7.52 11.27 4.82
CA ALA A 424 -6.75 11.67 3.64
C ALA A 424 -7.69 11.80 2.43
N VAL A 425 -7.60 12.93 1.74
CA VAL A 425 -8.41 13.27 0.56
C VAL A 425 -7.48 13.46 -0.63
N ASP A 426 -7.65 12.65 -1.67
CA ASP A 426 -7.02 12.88 -2.97
C ASP A 426 -7.60 14.14 -3.61
N VAL A 427 -6.73 15.12 -3.88
CA VAL A 427 -7.14 16.43 -4.40
C VAL A 427 -6.88 16.58 -5.90
N ARG A 428 -6.34 15.56 -6.59
CA ARG A 428 -6.12 15.60 -8.06
C ARG A 428 -7.38 15.97 -8.81
N ARG A 429 -8.52 15.36 -8.46
CA ARG A 429 -9.83 15.62 -9.11
C ARG A 429 -10.44 16.98 -8.77
N ARG A 430 -9.89 17.68 -7.78
CA ARG A 430 -10.40 18.98 -7.28
C ARG A 430 -9.60 20.15 -7.82
N LEU A 431 -8.37 19.89 -8.27
CA LEU A 431 -7.43 20.92 -8.67
C LEU A 431 -7.37 21.05 -10.19
N CYS A 432 -7.32 22.30 -10.63
CA CYS A 432 -6.98 22.68 -12.00
C CYS A 432 -5.72 23.55 -11.99
N ASP A 433 -4.99 23.55 -13.09
CA ASP A 433 -3.91 24.51 -13.34
C ASP A 433 -4.44 25.93 -13.57
N ALA A 434 -3.54 26.89 -13.78
CA ALA A 434 -3.89 28.29 -14.02
C ALA A 434 -4.73 28.52 -15.30
N SER A 435 -4.71 27.57 -16.25
CA SER A 435 -5.53 27.60 -17.47
C SER A 435 -6.91 26.98 -17.28
N GLY A 436 -7.20 26.42 -16.10
CA GLY A 436 -8.43 25.70 -15.80
C GLY A 436 -8.40 24.23 -16.23
N LYS A 437 -7.28 23.72 -16.73
CA LYS A 437 -7.14 22.31 -17.11
C LYS A 437 -7.06 21.45 -15.84
N PRO A 438 -7.88 20.39 -15.71
CA PRO A 438 -7.79 19.48 -14.57
C PRO A 438 -6.41 18.83 -14.45
N MET A 439 -5.96 18.59 -13.23
CA MET A 439 -4.75 17.79 -13.02
C MET A 439 -4.92 16.38 -13.62
N PRO A 440 -3.90 15.84 -14.31
CA PRO A 440 -3.96 14.47 -14.81
C PRO A 440 -4.27 13.45 -13.71
N ALA A 441 -5.14 12.49 -14.01
CA ALA A 441 -5.54 11.46 -13.04
C ALA A 441 -4.37 10.58 -12.57
N ARG A 442 -3.30 10.49 -13.38
CA ARG A 442 -2.07 9.74 -13.08
C ARG A 442 -0.93 10.62 -12.57
N THR A 443 -1.22 11.85 -12.13
CA THR A 443 -0.19 12.72 -11.55
C THR A 443 0.51 12.00 -10.39
N GLN A 444 1.82 11.87 -10.48
CA GLN A 444 2.67 11.28 -9.47
C GLN A 444 3.18 12.36 -8.51
N GLY A 445 3.45 12.00 -7.25
CA GLY A 445 3.78 12.92 -6.15
C GLY A 445 2.76 12.82 -5.03
N ASN A 446 2.91 13.64 -3.97
CA ASN A 446 1.85 13.78 -2.97
C ASN A 446 0.88 14.89 -3.38
N VAL A 447 -0.30 14.50 -3.86
CA VAL A 447 -1.42 15.38 -4.20
C VAL A 447 -2.60 15.00 -3.32
N ILE A 448 -2.33 15.04 -2.01
CA ILE A 448 -3.25 14.72 -0.93
C ILE A 448 -3.36 15.88 0.05
N ALA A 449 -4.55 16.07 0.59
CA ALA A 449 -4.80 16.93 1.74
C ALA A 449 -5.47 16.10 2.84
N VAL A 450 -5.48 16.62 4.08
CA VAL A 450 -6.08 15.92 5.21
C VAL A 450 -7.22 16.75 5.77
N ALA A 451 -8.43 16.17 5.81
CA ALA A 451 -9.55 16.74 6.54
C ALA A 451 -9.44 16.34 8.01
N ILE A 452 -9.47 17.33 8.90
CA ILE A 452 -9.32 17.17 10.34
C ILE A 452 -10.52 17.85 10.99
N ALA A 453 -11.30 17.12 11.77
CA ALA A 453 -12.53 17.59 12.39
C ALA A 453 -12.31 18.90 13.16
N SER A 454 -11.23 19.00 13.94
CA SER A 454 -10.90 20.21 14.69
C SER A 454 -10.52 21.42 13.85
N ARG A 455 -10.12 21.21 12.59
CA ARG A 455 -9.78 22.28 11.63
C ARG A 455 -10.93 22.64 10.69
N SER A 456 -12.00 21.85 10.67
CA SER A 456 -13.17 22.02 9.79
C SER A 456 -14.41 22.51 10.53
N THR A 457 -14.28 23.08 11.73
CA THR A 457 -15.39 23.56 12.57
C THR A 457 -16.23 24.68 11.94
N HIS A 458 -15.65 25.41 10.97
CA HIS A 458 -16.36 26.41 10.15
C HIS A 458 -17.34 25.78 9.15
N VAL A 459 -17.16 24.50 8.80
CA VAL A 459 -18.07 23.74 7.93
C VAL A 459 -19.06 22.93 8.77
N VAL A 460 -18.57 22.25 9.80
CA VAL A 460 -19.41 21.41 10.65
C VAL A 460 -18.82 21.30 12.07
N PRO A 461 -19.61 21.49 13.14
CA PRO A 461 -19.11 21.38 14.52
C PRO A 461 -18.58 19.98 14.82
N GLN A 462 -17.52 19.87 15.63
CA GLN A 462 -17.03 18.58 16.11
C GLN A 462 -18.11 17.87 16.94
N PHE A 463 -18.15 16.55 16.81
CA PHE A 463 -18.97 15.71 17.67
C PHE A 463 -18.24 15.38 18.98
N THR A 464 -19.02 15.19 20.03
CA THR A 464 -18.55 14.57 21.27
C THR A 464 -18.49 13.05 21.14
N ILE A 465 -17.85 12.36 22.09
CA ILE A 465 -17.89 10.90 22.17
C ILE A 465 -19.34 10.40 22.28
N ARG A 466 -20.16 11.04 23.12
CA ARG A 466 -21.58 10.67 23.27
C ARG A 466 -22.33 10.83 21.96
N ASP A 467 -22.11 11.92 21.23
CA ASP A 467 -22.77 12.13 19.94
C ASP A 467 -22.51 10.97 18.98
N VAL A 468 -21.25 10.53 18.85
CA VAL A 468 -20.90 9.49 17.88
C VAL A 468 -21.42 8.11 18.31
N VAL A 469 -21.27 7.79 19.60
CA VAL A 469 -21.58 6.46 20.15
C VAL A 469 -23.08 6.26 20.37
N GLU A 470 -23.81 7.31 20.79
CA GLU A 470 -25.18 7.20 21.30
C GLU A 470 -26.17 8.10 20.54
N ASP A 471 -25.94 9.42 20.49
CA ASP A 471 -27.00 10.38 20.21
C ASP A 471 -27.23 10.65 18.70
N ALA A 472 -26.16 10.75 17.91
CA ALA A 472 -26.27 11.10 16.50
C ALA A 472 -26.91 9.96 15.70
N PRO A 473 -27.86 10.23 14.80
CA PRO A 473 -28.32 9.22 13.85
C PRO A 473 -27.19 8.76 12.92
N PHE A 474 -27.23 7.49 12.48
CA PHE A 474 -26.22 6.94 11.56
C PHE A 474 -26.13 7.74 10.24
N THR A 475 -27.28 8.22 9.74
CA THR A 475 -27.37 9.12 8.58
C THR A 475 -26.60 10.43 8.80
N LYS A 476 -26.65 10.99 10.02
CA LYS A 476 -25.94 12.23 10.38
C LYS A 476 -24.43 12.01 10.44
N LEU A 477 -23.96 10.86 10.94
CA LEU A 477 -22.53 10.54 10.95
C LEU A 477 -21.95 10.37 9.55
N ALA A 478 -22.67 9.67 8.65
CA ALA A 478 -22.22 9.52 7.27
C ALA A 478 -22.19 10.87 6.54
N TRP A 479 -23.22 11.70 6.76
CA TRP A 479 -23.24 13.06 6.21
C TRP A 479 -22.12 13.95 6.77
N TYR A 480 -21.81 13.83 8.06
CA TYR A 480 -20.72 14.55 8.69
C TYR A 480 -19.37 14.27 7.99
N ILE A 481 -19.07 13.00 7.74
CA ILE A 481 -17.84 12.60 7.02
C ILE A 481 -17.84 13.19 5.62
N ARG A 482 -18.98 13.13 4.89
CA ARG A 482 -19.12 13.79 3.59
C ARG A 482 -18.84 15.29 3.65
N GLN A 483 -19.33 15.99 4.67
CA GLN A 483 -19.08 17.42 4.86
C GLN A 483 -17.60 17.70 5.11
N LEU A 484 -16.92 16.88 5.91
CA LEU A 484 -15.46 16.97 6.09
C LEU A 484 -14.72 16.75 4.78
N THR A 485 -15.04 15.69 4.02
CA THR A 485 -14.46 15.43 2.69
C THR A 485 -14.69 16.62 1.74
N ASN A 486 -15.88 17.22 1.78
CA ASN A 486 -16.23 18.35 0.93
C ASN A 486 -15.60 19.68 1.39
N SER A 487 -15.15 19.78 2.65
CA SER A 487 -14.43 20.95 3.18
C SER A 487 -13.07 21.17 2.52
N ILE A 488 -12.50 20.12 1.92
CA ILE A 488 -11.26 20.19 1.14
C ILE A 488 -11.56 20.77 -0.24
N THR A 489 -11.63 22.10 -0.32
CA THR A 489 -11.88 22.85 -1.55
C THR A 489 -10.57 23.44 -2.11
N PRO A 490 -10.53 23.87 -3.38
CA PRO A 490 -9.35 24.55 -3.92
C PRO A 490 -8.90 25.75 -3.07
N PRO A 491 -9.79 26.65 -2.60
CA PRO A 491 -9.40 27.71 -1.66
C PRO A 491 -8.80 27.21 -0.34
N THR A 492 -9.35 26.12 0.23
CA THR A 492 -8.81 25.49 1.44
C THR A 492 -7.38 24.98 1.19
N ILE A 493 -7.14 24.36 0.03
CA ILE A 493 -5.83 23.87 -0.38
C ILE A 493 -4.86 25.03 -0.59
N ASP A 494 -5.28 26.12 -1.25
CA ASP A 494 -4.43 27.30 -1.46
C ASP A 494 -4.02 27.96 -0.15
N ALA A 495 -4.94 28.02 0.83
CA ALA A 495 -4.64 28.50 2.18
C ALA A 495 -3.65 27.56 2.91
N MET A 496 -3.83 26.24 2.78
CA MET A 496 -2.92 25.24 3.35
C MET A 496 -1.51 25.37 2.76
N LEU A 497 -1.38 25.43 1.44
CA LEU A 497 -0.10 25.59 0.75
C LEU A 497 0.61 26.88 1.18
N SER A 498 -0.13 27.99 1.25
CA SER A 498 0.38 29.28 1.72
C SER A 498 0.86 29.20 3.17
N GLY A 499 0.15 28.46 4.03
CA GLY A 499 0.57 28.23 5.41
C GLY A 499 1.86 27.42 5.51
N ILE A 500 1.96 26.32 4.76
CA ILE A 500 3.14 25.43 4.74
C ILE A 500 4.38 26.18 4.24
N ALA A 501 4.25 26.97 3.16
CA ALA A 501 5.36 27.71 2.57
C ALA A 501 6.05 28.63 3.60
N ARG A 502 5.29 29.20 4.54
CA ARG A 502 5.81 30.08 5.61
C ARG A 502 6.56 29.36 6.71
N VAL A 503 6.52 28.03 6.76
CA VAL A 503 7.17 27.25 7.82
C VAL A 503 8.63 27.04 7.48
N ARG A 504 9.52 27.44 8.40
CA ARG A 504 10.98 27.33 8.24
C ARG A 504 11.45 25.88 8.19
N ASN A 505 10.98 25.04 9.11
CA ASN A 505 11.27 23.60 9.09
C ASN A 505 9.99 22.83 8.76
N LYS A 506 9.76 22.58 7.46
CA LYS A 506 8.54 21.96 6.96
C LYS A 506 8.39 20.49 7.37
N LEU A 507 9.48 19.79 7.71
CA LEU A 507 9.44 18.41 8.21
C LEU A 507 8.72 18.26 9.56
N THR A 508 8.51 19.37 10.28
CA THR A 508 7.71 19.39 11.52
C THR A 508 6.21 19.31 11.29
N LEU A 509 5.75 19.43 10.03
CA LEU A 509 4.33 19.51 9.68
C LEU A 509 3.67 18.15 9.51
N TYR A 510 4.46 17.10 9.34
CA TYR A 510 3.94 15.74 9.38
C TYR A 510 3.53 15.35 10.81
N ALA A 511 2.32 14.84 10.94
CA ALA A 511 1.76 14.29 12.16
C ALA A 511 1.27 12.86 11.88
N GLY A 512 1.94 11.87 12.46
CA GLY A 512 1.48 10.47 12.43
C GLY A 512 0.13 10.31 13.12
N SER A 513 -0.62 9.25 12.81
CA SER A 513 -1.93 9.03 13.44
C SER A 513 -1.84 8.78 14.96
N ASP A 514 -0.69 8.32 15.42
CA ASP A 514 -0.39 8.01 16.82
C ASP A 514 -0.10 9.25 17.68
N VAL A 515 -0.04 10.45 17.10
CA VAL A 515 0.08 11.71 17.86
C VAL A 515 -1.27 12.20 18.39
N PHE A 516 -2.37 11.67 17.85
CA PHE A 516 -3.72 11.99 18.29
C PHE A 516 -4.14 11.12 19.49
N PRO A 517 -5.19 11.53 20.25
CA PRO A 517 -5.76 10.68 21.30
C PRO A 517 -6.16 9.30 20.76
N PRO A 518 -6.12 8.23 21.57
CA PRO A 518 -6.43 6.86 21.15
C PRO A 518 -7.84 6.65 20.57
N THR A 519 -8.76 7.58 20.86
CA THR A 519 -10.14 7.64 20.34
C THR A 519 -10.23 8.16 18.90
N THR A 520 -9.12 8.63 18.33
CA THR A 520 -9.04 9.16 16.96
C THR A 520 -8.92 8.05 15.93
N LEU A 521 -9.58 8.22 14.79
CA LEU A 521 -9.35 7.40 13.59
C LEU A 521 -8.77 8.27 12.48
N LEU A 522 -7.71 7.79 11.85
CA LEU A 522 -7.15 8.33 10.62
C LEU A 522 -7.42 7.34 9.49
N VAL A 523 -8.24 7.73 8.52
CA VAL A 523 -8.59 6.89 7.37
C VAL A 523 -7.84 7.31 6.12
N THR A 524 -7.26 6.34 5.42
CA THR A 524 -6.73 6.51 4.06
C THR A 524 -7.43 5.54 3.10
N ASP A 525 -7.96 6.08 2.01
CA ASP A 525 -8.71 5.34 1.00
C ASP A 525 -7.82 4.98 -0.18
N TRP A 526 -7.55 3.69 -0.39
CA TRP A 526 -6.69 3.20 -1.46
C TRP A 526 -7.49 2.57 -2.60
N ARG A 527 -8.83 2.65 -2.57
CA ARG A 527 -9.68 1.99 -3.56
C ARG A 527 -9.44 2.46 -4.99
N ASP A 528 -9.09 3.73 -5.17
CA ASP A 528 -8.83 4.30 -6.50
C ASP A 528 -7.45 3.91 -7.08
N ALA A 529 -6.54 3.38 -6.26
CA ALA A 529 -5.24 2.90 -6.73
C ALA A 529 -5.39 1.69 -7.67
N ASP A 530 -6.39 0.83 -7.41
CA ASP A 530 -6.82 -0.33 -8.21
C ASP A 530 -5.72 -0.95 -9.11
N PRO A 531 -4.76 -1.68 -8.52
CA PRO A 531 -3.67 -2.28 -9.28
C PRO A 531 -4.10 -3.46 -10.15
N TYR A 532 -5.27 -4.04 -9.90
CA TYR A 532 -5.76 -5.24 -10.59
C TYR A 532 -6.11 -5.00 -12.07
N THR A 533 -6.19 -3.73 -12.47
CA THR A 533 -6.40 -3.31 -13.87
C THR A 533 -5.09 -3.10 -14.64
N ALA A 534 -3.94 -3.13 -13.97
CA ALA A 534 -2.64 -2.98 -14.60
C ALA A 534 -2.16 -4.33 -15.18
N ASP A 535 -2.00 -4.38 -16.50
CA ASP A 535 -1.54 -5.55 -17.23
C ASP A 535 -0.09 -5.36 -17.65
N PHE A 536 0.79 -6.24 -17.19
CA PHE A 536 2.23 -6.20 -17.47
C PHE A 536 2.60 -6.98 -18.74
N GLY A 537 1.60 -7.52 -19.46
CA GLY A 537 1.79 -8.39 -20.63
C GLY A 537 1.94 -9.86 -20.26
N PHE A 538 2.68 -10.17 -19.20
CA PHE A 538 2.73 -11.52 -18.62
C PHE A 538 1.59 -11.80 -17.63
N GLY A 539 0.72 -10.83 -17.37
CA GLY A 539 -0.43 -10.97 -16.50
C GLY A 539 -0.77 -9.70 -15.72
N ARG A 540 -1.87 -9.78 -14.96
CA ARG A 540 -2.34 -8.73 -14.04
C ARG A 540 -2.12 -9.17 -12.60
N PRO A 541 -1.91 -8.23 -11.66
CA PRO A 541 -1.95 -8.55 -10.25
C PRO A 541 -3.28 -9.21 -9.89
N SER A 542 -3.21 -10.27 -9.11
CA SER A 542 -4.33 -11.01 -8.51
C SER A 542 -4.44 -10.76 -7.00
N GLY A 543 -3.41 -10.18 -6.39
CA GLY A 543 -3.39 -9.72 -4.99
C GLY A 543 -2.64 -8.40 -4.87
N PHE A 544 -3.00 -7.61 -3.85
CA PHE A 544 -2.34 -6.36 -3.51
C PHE A 544 -2.31 -6.17 -1.99
N ARG A 545 -1.14 -5.82 -1.44
CA ARG A 545 -0.99 -5.49 -0.02
C ARG A 545 0.16 -4.51 0.20
N CYS A 546 0.04 -3.61 1.18
CA CYS A 546 1.20 -3.02 1.83
C CYS A 546 1.57 -3.89 3.04
N PRO A 547 2.73 -4.58 3.05
CA PRO A 547 3.17 -5.26 4.24
C PRO A 547 3.48 -4.23 5.34
N TRP A 548 3.25 -4.59 6.60
CA TRP A 548 3.52 -3.74 7.76
C TRP A 548 4.52 -4.43 8.68
N ASP A 549 5.50 -3.71 9.20
CA ASP A 549 6.41 -4.21 10.25
C ASP A 549 6.14 -3.62 11.63
N SER A 550 5.19 -2.68 11.72
CA SER A 550 4.79 -2.04 12.97
C SER A 550 3.34 -1.58 12.91
N VAL A 551 2.76 -1.30 14.08
CA VAL A 551 1.39 -0.79 14.18
C VAL A 551 1.40 0.72 14.38
N THR A 552 0.82 1.45 13.43
CA THR A 552 0.49 2.87 13.62
C THR A 552 -0.89 2.99 14.24
N GLY A 553 -0.96 3.44 15.49
CA GLY A 553 -2.22 3.57 16.25
C GLY A 553 -3.23 4.48 15.54
N GLY A 554 -4.50 4.07 15.49
CA GLY A 554 -5.59 4.84 14.87
C GLY A 554 -5.64 4.82 13.34
N LEU A 555 -4.64 4.26 12.64
CA LEU A 555 -4.61 4.21 11.18
C LEU A 555 -5.52 3.10 10.61
N VAL A 556 -6.41 3.49 9.70
CA VAL A 556 -7.30 2.63 8.92
C VAL A 556 -6.96 2.77 7.43
N VAL A 557 -6.76 1.66 6.75
CA VAL A 557 -6.50 1.58 5.31
C VAL A 557 -7.61 0.79 4.64
N VAL A 558 -8.28 1.39 3.66
CA VAL A 558 -9.33 0.73 2.87
C VAL A 558 -8.77 0.33 1.51
N TYR A 559 -8.65 -0.98 1.26
CA TYR A 559 -8.06 -1.52 0.04
C TYR A 559 -9.09 -1.61 -1.11
N PRO A 560 -8.63 -1.54 -2.39
CA PRO A 560 -9.47 -1.79 -3.54
C PRO A 560 -10.07 -3.21 -3.49
N PRO A 561 -11.32 -3.39 -3.96
CA PRO A 561 -11.91 -4.72 -4.04
C PRO A 561 -11.14 -5.58 -5.03
N ARG A 562 -10.94 -6.87 -4.71
CA ARG A 562 -10.38 -7.80 -5.70
C ARG A 562 -11.36 -7.99 -6.86
N PRO A 563 -10.89 -8.21 -8.10
CA PRO A 563 -11.76 -8.53 -9.22
C PRO A 563 -12.56 -9.81 -8.95
N ALA A 564 -13.85 -9.82 -9.30
CA ALA A 564 -14.75 -10.95 -9.07
C ALA A 564 -14.20 -12.29 -9.58
N ARG A 565 -13.57 -12.29 -10.76
CA ARG A 565 -12.93 -13.48 -11.36
C ARG A 565 -11.77 -14.07 -10.55
N MET A 566 -11.19 -13.30 -9.63
CA MET A 566 -10.01 -13.66 -8.85
C MET A 566 -10.36 -13.87 -7.37
N SER A 567 -11.57 -13.54 -6.95
CA SER A 567 -11.96 -13.65 -5.56
C SER A 567 -12.90 -14.83 -5.28
N PRO A 568 -12.73 -15.55 -4.15
CA PRO A 568 -13.75 -16.44 -3.62
C PRO A 568 -15.13 -15.80 -3.46
N GLY A 569 -15.19 -14.49 -3.19
CA GLY A 569 -16.44 -13.73 -3.03
C GLY A 569 -17.17 -13.41 -4.34
N GLY A 570 -16.55 -13.66 -5.50
CA GLY A 570 -17.14 -13.35 -6.81
C GLY A 570 -17.59 -11.90 -6.91
N ASP A 571 -18.81 -11.68 -7.40
CA ASP A 571 -19.40 -10.34 -7.54
C ASP A 571 -19.65 -9.61 -6.20
N ASP A 572 -19.63 -10.35 -5.08
CA ASP A 572 -19.88 -9.83 -3.73
C ASP A 572 -18.61 -9.55 -2.92
N GLU A 573 -17.42 -9.66 -3.51
CA GLU A 573 -16.14 -9.49 -2.78
C GLU A 573 -16.13 -8.22 -1.91
N GLY A 574 -16.35 -7.04 -2.48
CA GLY A 574 -16.26 -5.82 -1.67
C GLY A 574 -14.83 -5.55 -1.18
N ASN A 575 -14.68 -4.87 -0.04
CA ASN A 575 -13.41 -4.26 0.37
C ASN A 575 -12.74 -5.01 1.53
N GLU A 576 -11.41 -4.97 1.55
CA GLU A 576 -10.62 -5.32 2.73
C GLU A 576 -10.18 -4.06 3.47
N ILE A 577 -10.16 -4.12 4.79
CA ILE A 577 -9.88 -3.01 5.68
C ILE A 577 -8.81 -3.46 6.67
N SER A 578 -7.68 -2.76 6.66
CA SER A 578 -6.61 -2.94 7.64
C SER A 578 -6.70 -1.83 8.68
N LEU A 579 -6.82 -2.17 9.95
CA LEU A 579 -7.00 -1.17 11.01
C LEU A 579 -6.28 -1.55 12.29
N ALA A 580 -5.75 -0.54 12.98
CA ALA A 580 -5.10 -0.70 14.28
C ALA A 580 -6.15 -0.72 15.42
N VAL A 581 -6.09 -1.75 16.27
CA VAL A 581 -6.92 -1.92 17.47
C VAL A 581 -6.01 -2.19 18.65
N GLU A 582 -6.24 -1.53 19.79
CA GLU A 582 -5.54 -1.85 21.04
C GLU A 582 -5.66 -3.34 21.37
N LYS A 583 -4.56 -3.98 21.78
CA LYS A 583 -4.51 -5.43 22.02
C LYS A 583 -5.63 -5.90 22.96
N GLU A 584 -5.96 -5.09 23.98
CA GLU A 584 -7.01 -5.38 24.94
C GLU A 584 -8.43 -5.40 24.34
N LEU A 585 -8.63 -4.76 23.20
CA LEU A 585 -9.94 -4.67 22.52
C LEU A 585 -10.14 -5.71 21.43
N VAL A 586 -9.10 -6.42 20.99
CA VAL A 586 -9.18 -7.35 19.86
C VAL A 586 -10.30 -8.38 20.06
N TRP A 587 -10.34 -9.05 21.22
CA TRP A 587 -11.36 -10.07 21.48
C TRP A 587 -12.75 -9.48 21.71
N ASP A 588 -12.84 -8.31 22.34
CA ASP A 588 -14.11 -7.62 22.55
C ASP A 588 -14.74 -7.20 21.21
N LEU A 589 -13.93 -6.72 20.27
CA LEU A 589 -14.35 -6.35 18.92
C LEU A 589 -14.77 -7.59 18.12
N LEU A 590 -13.97 -8.66 18.15
CA LEU A 590 -14.28 -9.92 17.47
C LEU A 590 -15.51 -10.63 18.04
N ALA A 591 -15.88 -10.36 19.29
CA ALA A 591 -17.10 -10.88 19.91
C ALA A 591 -18.31 -9.96 19.71
N ASP A 592 -18.13 -8.74 19.19
CA ASP A 592 -19.21 -7.76 19.06
C ASP A 592 -20.20 -8.19 17.95
N PRO A 593 -21.48 -8.49 18.28
CA PRO A 593 -22.47 -8.91 17.29
C PRO A 593 -22.82 -7.79 16.31
N GLU A 594 -22.66 -6.52 16.70
CA GLU A 594 -22.83 -5.39 15.80
C GLU A 594 -21.78 -5.49 14.70
N TRP A 595 -20.50 -5.61 15.07
CA TRP A 595 -19.35 -5.71 14.17
C TRP A 595 -19.44 -6.92 13.22
N ASN A 596 -19.69 -8.10 13.79
CA ASN A 596 -19.74 -9.38 13.06
C ASN A 596 -20.91 -9.48 12.08
N ARG A 597 -21.91 -8.59 12.17
CA ARG A 597 -23.00 -8.52 11.18
C ARG A 597 -22.53 -7.99 9.83
N VAL A 598 -21.44 -7.22 9.83
CA VAL A 598 -20.94 -6.46 8.68
C VAL A 598 -19.59 -6.99 8.20
N PHE A 599 -18.69 -7.31 9.14
CA PHE A 599 -17.31 -7.64 8.81
C PHE A 599 -16.99 -9.12 9.02
N GLU A 600 -16.17 -9.65 8.13
CA GLU A 600 -15.51 -10.94 8.24
C GLU A 600 -14.07 -10.72 8.68
N PHE A 601 -13.65 -11.38 9.75
CA PHE A 601 -12.26 -11.34 10.19
C PHE A 601 -11.37 -12.17 9.26
N ARG A 602 -10.28 -11.57 8.77
CA ARG A 602 -9.33 -12.19 7.84
C ARG A 602 -7.96 -12.46 8.47
N GLY A 603 -7.70 -11.96 9.67
CA GLY A 603 -6.49 -12.28 10.43
C GLY A 603 -5.81 -11.07 11.07
N VAL A 604 -4.72 -11.35 11.80
CA VAL A 604 -3.81 -10.34 12.34
C VAL A 604 -2.68 -10.13 11.34
N GLU A 605 -2.42 -8.88 10.99
CA GLU A 605 -1.35 -8.51 10.05
C GLU A 605 0.00 -8.37 10.76
N VAL A 606 0.03 -7.57 11.82
CA VAL A 606 1.20 -7.30 12.66
C VAL A 606 0.72 -6.87 14.05
N GLU A 607 1.54 -7.10 15.07
CA GLU A 607 1.26 -6.67 16.45
C GLU A 607 2.46 -5.89 16.94
N ASP A 608 2.22 -4.86 17.75
CA ASP A 608 3.30 -4.29 18.56
C ASP A 608 3.88 -5.39 19.47
N GLU A 609 5.09 -5.20 19.97
CA GLU A 609 5.63 -6.08 21.00
C GLU A 609 4.87 -5.95 22.33
#